data_AF-A0A1F8QM19-F1
#
_entry.id   AF-A0A1F8QM19-F1
#
_cell.length_a   1.000
_cell.length_b   1.000
_cell.length_c   1.000
_cell.angle_alpha   90.00
_cell.angle_beta   90.00
_cell.angle_gamma   90.00
#
_symmetry.space_group_name_H-M   'P 1'
#
loop_
_entity.id
_entity.type
_entity.pdbx_description
1 polymer ?
#
loop_
_entity_poly.entity_id
_entity_poly.type
_entity_poly.pdbx_seq_one_letter_code
_entity_poly.pdbx_strand_id
1 'polypeptide(L)'
;MTITLTSCVQATQSQRESSKEVAALTTPSILPETLHSGIETYPGPDGQAMPTVTEVCLPTRREKPLSLLSRLTLDEYALVNPPVFEPLTFLPIQGSQACILAKLNDERLKTYPDNSFFDGKDYAMRTQLGADELVARQQYNETGSAGWVTLLRNGEEIYRVSTGPGGPLPIPALLGLWAYDDHWVLETAQIIQRQEGDLMIKEPVGQISQDGKLLNDLYGYEELFGFQLMAGEPFYFFTQDGMIGFAYGGQVVMAGYDEIPYYGCCSSGALNPISAENMIAFFAKRDKVWYYVEIGVYEDISIPEGVVSAFLDDVSKGDLSGAKRFWKPEVWNPGIEKMVAGWAAGRHEFSLGAVSYAGFVAPGDYRPLEADDPRVLDALVTASIDGFPGSFALEKTSSGWLISGWLEPDKLQE
;
A
#
# COMPACT_ATOMS: atom_id res chain seq x y z
N MET A 1 -2.49 -22.78 -7.89
CA MET A 1 -2.20 -21.39 -8.30
C MET A 1 -0.72 -21.19 -8.07
N THR A 2 0.09 -20.99 -9.12
CA THR A 2 1.54 -20.89 -8.96
C THR A 2 1.91 -19.43 -8.75
N ILE A 3 2.23 -19.06 -7.51
CA ILE A 3 2.88 -17.78 -7.19
C ILE A 3 4.38 -18.05 -7.27
N THR A 4 5.12 -17.31 -8.11
CA THR A 4 6.58 -17.44 -8.23
C THR A 4 7.20 -16.17 -7.63
N LEU A 5 7.98 -16.32 -6.56
CA LEU A 5 8.76 -15.24 -5.97
C LEU A 5 10.23 -15.46 -6.34
N THR A 6 10.88 -14.43 -6.91
CA THR A 6 12.32 -14.45 -7.25
C THR A 6 13.04 -13.42 -6.39
N SER A 7 14.05 -13.82 -5.61
CA SER A 7 14.82 -12.87 -4.80
C SER A 7 15.94 -12.19 -5.60
N CYS A 8 16.30 -10.97 -5.19
CA CYS A 8 17.46 -10.23 -5.67
C CYS A 8 18.14 -9.54 -4.47
N VAL A 9 18.97 -10.26 -3.71
CA VAL A 9 19.75 -9.65 -2.63
C VAL A 9 21.20 -9.47 -3.07
N GLN A 10 21.63 -8.22 -3.25
CA GLN A 10 23.05 -7.87 -3.32
C GLN A 10 23.58 -7.67 -1.90
N ALA A 11 24.58 -8.46 -1.52
CA ALA A 11 25.24 -8.34 -0.23
C ALA A 11 26.07 -7.05 -0.16
N THR A 12 25.59 -6.02 0.56
CA THR A 12 26.37 -4.82 0.89
C THR A 12 27.03 -4.97 2.26
N GLN A 13 28.36 -5.07 2.28
CA GLN A 13 29.16 -4.95 3.50
C GLN A 13 29.24 -3.48 3.91
N SER A 14 28.59 -3.11 5.01
CA SER A 14 28.71 -1.76 5.61
C SER A 14 29.92 -1.68 6.54
N GLN A 15 30.89 -0.82 6.18
CA GLN A 15 31.96 -0.38 7.07
C GLN A 15 31.46 0.75 7.98
N ARG A 16 31.60 0.56 9.30
CA ARG A 16 31.36 1.60 10.32
C ARG A 16 32.55 2.56 10.35
N GLU A 17 32.30 3.84 10.04
CA GLU A 17 33.15 4.95 10.48
C GLU A 17 32.42 5.82 11.50
N SER A 18 33.17 6.25 12.51
CA SER A 18 32.75 7.06 13.64
C SER A 18 32.60 8.53 13.26
N SER A 19 31.52 9.17 13.69
CA SER A 19 31.42 10.64 13.71
C SER A 19 31.06 11.16 15.09
N LYS A 20 31.69 12.30 15.39
CA LYS A 20 31.81 12.97 16.68
C LYS A 20 30.59 13.82 17.02
N GLU A 21 30.33 13.83 18.32
CA GLU A 21 29.64 14.79 19.18
C GLU A 21 29.56 16.23 18.64
N VAL A 22 28.32 16.74 18.48
CA VAL A 22 28.01 18.17 18.34
C VAL A 22 26.92 18.55 19.34
N ALA A 23 27.17 19.62 20.08
CA ALA A 23 26.44 20.11 21.23
C ALA A 23 25.00 20.57 20.92
N ALA A 24 24.08 20.24 21.84
CA ALA A 24 22.67 20.63 21.80
C ALA A 24 22.47 22.11 22.19
N LEU A 25 21.77 22.85 21.34
CA LEU A 25 21.16 24.15 21.66
C LEU A 25 19.72 23.90 22.10
N THR A 26 19.43 24.24 23.35
CA THR A 26 18.10 24.17 23.97
C THR A 26 17.20 25.30 23.48
N THR A 27 16.05 24.96 22.89
CA THR A 27 14.93 25.89 22.64
C THR A 27 13.85 25.73 23.74
N PRO A 28 13.13 26.80 24.12
CA PRO A 28 12.11 26.74 25.16
C PRO A 28 10.82 26.11 24.65
N SER A 29 10.33 25.11 25.38
CA SER A 29 9.01 24.49 25.21
C SER A 29 7.91 25.42 25.71
N ILE A 30 7.09 25.96 24.81
CA ILE A 30 5.82 26.59 25.15
C ILE A 30 4.74 25.52 24.97
N LEU A 31 4.25 24.97 26.08
CA LEU A 31 3.09 24.09 26.11
C LEU A 31 1.82 24.92 25.96
N PRO A 32 0.87 24.56 25.09
CA PRO A 32 -0.45 25.18 25.10
C PRO A 32 -1.28 24.66 26.30
N GLU A 33 -2.02 25.59 26.90
CA GLU A 33 -2.98 25.36 27.99
C GLU A 33 -3.99 24.25 27.63
N THR A 34 -4.09 23.28 28.53
CA THR A 34 -5.12 22.25 28.54
C THR A 34 -6.52 22.88 28.63
N LEU A 35 -7.30 22.82 27.55
CA LEU A 35 -8.74 23.01 27.60
C LEU A 35 -9.36 21.89 28.47
N HIS A 36 -9.84 22.26 29.66
CA HIS A 36 -10.70 21.39 30.45
C HIS A 36 -12.08 21.29 29.77
N SER A 37 -12.33 20.22 29.01
CA SER A 37 -13.70 19.81 28.69
C SER A 37 -14.30 19.17 29.94
N GLY A 38 -15.15 19.91 30.64
CA GLY A 38 -15.98 19.35 31.71
C GLY A 38 -16.98 18.35 31.12
N ILE A 39 -16.62 17.07 31.11
CA ILE A 39 -17.58 15.98 30.99
C ILE A 39 -18.08 15.69 32.40
N GLU A 40 -19.29 16.14 32.72
CA GLU A 40 -20.00 15.70 33.91
C GLU A 40 -20.29 14.20 33.78
N THR A 41 -19.49 13.37 34.43
CA THR A 41 -19.81 11.95 34.62
C THR A 41 -20.88 11.86 35.70
N TYR A 42 -22.13 11.63 35.29
CA TYR A 42 -23.18 11.17 36.20
C TYR A 42 -22.89 9.70 36.58
N PRO A 43 -22.66 9.37 37.86
CA PRO A 43 -22.60 7.98 38.30
C PRO A 43 -24.03 7.43 38.32
N GLY A 44 -24.38 6.63 37.32
CA GLY A 44 -25.57 5.78 37.37
C GLY A 44 -25.44 4.76 38.51
N PRO A 45 -26.54 4.42 39.20
CA PRO A 45 -26.54 3.32 40.16
C PRO A 45 -26.37 2.02 39.37
N ASP A 46 -25.53 1.14 39.89
CA ASP A 46 -25.16 -0.18 39.36
C ASP A 46 -24.06 -0.16 38.29
N GLY A 47 -22.81 -0.26 38.77
CA GLY A 47 -21.59 -0.39 37.97
C GLY A 47 -21.47 -1.71 37.21
N GLN A 48 -22.48 -2.07 36.41
CA GLN A 48 -22.35 -3.11 35.40
C GLN A 48 -21.70 -2.50 34.16
N ALA A 49 -20.47 -2.95 33.86
CA ALA A 49 -19.84 -2.67 32.58
C ALA A 49 -20.78 -3.12 31.46
N MET A 50 -21.24 -2.18 30.63
CA MET A 50 -22.04 -2.49 29.46
C MET A 50 -21.25 -3.47 28.57
N PRO A 51 -21.89 -4.54 28.07
CA PRO A 51 -21.22 -5.49 27.19
C PRO A 51 -20.68 -4.73 25.97
N THR A 52 -19.38 -4.85 25.73
CA THR A 52 -18.73 -4.30 24.54
C THR A 52 -19.25 -5.08 23.34
N VAL A 53 -20.25 -4.55 22.65
CA VAL A 53 -20.69 -5.09 21.36
C VAL A 53 -19.56 -4.81 20.37
N THR A 54 -18.90 -5.86 19.89
CA THR A 54 -17.91 -5.75 18.82
C THR A 54 -18.62 -5.29 17.55
N GLU A 55 -18.44 -4.02 17.19
CA GLU A 55 -18.94 -3.48 15.94
C GLU A 55 -18.24 -4.19 14.77
N VAL A 56 -19.01 -4.72 13.82
CA VAL A 56 -18.47 -5.44 12.65
C VAL A 56 -18.42 -4.49 11.47
N CYS A 57 -17.21 -4.20 10.97
CA CYS A 57 -16.98 -3.34 9.81
C CYS A 57 -16.77 -4.15 8.54
N LEU A 58 -17.87 -4.58 7.93
CA LEU A 58 -17.84 -5.32 6.67
C LEU A 58 -17.87 -4.37 5.47
N PRO A 59 -17.09 -4.66 4.41
CA PRO A 59 -17.17 -3.93 3.17
C PRO A 59 -18.51 -4.21 2.46
N THR A 60 -18.96 -3.21 1.71
CA THR A 60 -20.07 -3.30 0.78
C THR A 60 -19.71 -4.27 -0.34
N ARG A 61 -20.50 -5.33 -0.51
CA ARG A 61 -20.31 -6.26 -1.62
C ARG A 61 -20.79 -5.63 -2.93
N ARG A 62 -19.93 -5.66 -3.95
CA ARG A 62 -20.33 -5.38 -5.34
C ARG A 62 -21.27 -6.46 -5.85
N GLU A 63 -22.24 -6.08 -6.68
CA GLU A 63 -23.09 -7.04 -7.40
C GLU A 63 -22.26 -7.93 -8.33
N LYS A 64 -21.26 -7.33 -8.98
CA LYS A 64 -20.26 -8.03 -9.78
C LYS A 64 -18.87 -7.79 -9.16
N PRO A 65 -18.28 -8.81 -8.53
CA PRO A 65 -16.91 -8.71 -8.01
C PRO A 65 -15.93 -8.33 -9.10
N LEU A 66 -14.93 -7.53 -8.76
CA LEU A 66 -13.82 -7.25 -9.65
C LEU A 66 -12.90 -8.49 -9.74
N SER A 67 -12.34 -8.70 -10.93
CA SER A 67 -11.26 -9.67 -11.11
C SER A 67 -9.98 -9.02 -10.60
N LEU A 68 -9.63 -9.26 -9.35
CA LEU A 68 -8.42 -8.74 -8.72
C LEU A 68 -7.26 -9.72 -8.85
N LEU A 69 -6.05 -9.18 -8.75
CA LEU A 69 -4.83 -9.95 -8.56
C LEU A 69 -4.88 -10.73 -7.25
N SER A 70 -4.20 -11.88 -7.19
CA SER A 70 -4.31 -12.87 -6.11
C SER A 70 -3.79 -12.43 -4.73
N ARG A 71 -3.37 -11.19 -4.61
CA ARG A 71 -2.90 -10.56 -3.37
C ARG A 71 -3.52 -9.18 -3.14
N LEU A 72 -4.24 -8.66 -4.14
CA LEU A 72 -4.86 -7.35 -4.06
C LEU A 72 -6.25 -7.52 -3.44
N THR A 73 -6.47 -6.82 -2.34
CA THR A 73 -7.77 -6.68 -1.73
C THR A 73 -8.34 -5.32 -2.07
N LEU A 74 -9.67 -5.25 -2.18
CA LEU A 74 -10.40 -4.02 -2.42
C LEU A 74 -11.62 -4.04 -1.51
N ASP A 75 -11.62 -3.14 -0.54
CA ASP A 75 -12.73 -2.92 0.38
C ASP A 75 -13.42 -1.61 0.00
N GLU A 76 -14.73 -1.68 -0.24
CA GLU A 76 -15.57 -0.51 -0.51
C GLU A 76 -16.57 -0.31 0.62
N TYR A 77 -16.67 0.90 1.14
CA TYR A 77 -17.63 1.27 2.17
C TYR A 77 -18.56 2.34 1.61
N ALA A 78 -19.76 1.93 1.18
CA ALA A 78 -20.77 2.86 0.68
C ALA A 78 -21.13 3.87 1.78
N LEU A 79 -21.28 5.14 1.38
CA LEU A 79 -21.54 6.26 2.26
C LEU A 79 -22.99 6.74 2.11
N VAL A 80 -23.57 7.22 3.21
CA VAL A 80 -24.92 7.82 3.23
C VAL A 80 -24.98 9.13 2.44
N ASN A 81 -23.88 9.90 2.45
CA ASN A 81 -23.73 11.19 1.79
C ASN A 81 -22.29 11.39 1.30
N PRO A 82 -22.01 12.39 0.43
CA PRO A 82 -20.63 12.76 0.09
C PRO A 82 -19.78 13.01 1.35
N PRO A 83 -18.47 12.70 1.33
CA PRO A 83 -17.59 12.98 2.45
C PRO A 83 -17.48 14.49 2.70
N VAL A 84 -17.33 14.88 3.96
CA VAL A 84 -17.07 16.26 4.38
C VAL A 84 -15.58 16.36 4.68
N PHE A 85 -14.90 17.42 4.20
CA PHE A 85 -13.45 17.56 4.33
C PHE A 85 -12.99 18.43 5.50
N GLU A 86 -13.89 19.18 6.14
CA GLU A 86 -13.54 20.09 7.24
C GLU A 86 -14.59 20.07 8.38
N PRO A 87 -14.38 19.24 9.42
CA PRO A 87 -13.35 18.19 9.54
C PRO A 87 -13.63 17.00 8.61
N LEU A 88 -12.58 16.22 8.30
CA LEU A 88 -12.73 15.00 7.51
C LEU A 88 -13.66 14.00 8.20
N THR A 89 -14.88 13.87 7.69
CA THR A 89 -15.90 12.96 8.22
C THR A 89 -16.66 12.29 7.08
N PHE A 90 -16.98 11.02 7.27
CA PHE A 90 -17.82 10.25 6.37
C PHE A 90 -18.71 9.30 7.18
N LEU A 91 -19.89 9.00 6.63
CA LEU A 91 -20.88 8.15 7.29
C LEU A 91 -21.09 6.88 6.45
N PRO A 92 -20.43 5.76 6.80
CA PRO A 92 -20.65 4.48 6.15
C PRO A 92 -22.08 3.98 6.36
N ILE A 93 -22.61 3.23 5.39
CA ILE A 93 -23.87 2.50 5.53
C ILE A 93 -23.69 1.30 6.49
N GLN A 94 -22.50 0.70 6.52
CA GLN A 94 -22.16 -0.44 7.37
C GLN A 94 -20.94 -0.12 8.24
N GLY A 95 -21.07 -0.31 9.56
CA GLY A 95 -20.05 0.03 10.54
C GLY A 95 -19.91 1.54 10.78
N SER A 96 -18.88 1.91 11.54
CA SER A 96 -18.54 3.31 11.85
C SER A 96 -17.24 3.72 11.16
N GLN A 97 -17.07 5.03 10.90
CA GLN A 97 -15.80 5.58 10.41
C GLN A 97 -14.63 5.15 11.30
N ALA A 98 -14.79 5.19 12.63
CA ALA A 98 -13.73 4.82 13.57
C ALA A 98 -13.32 3.35 13.42
N CYS A 99 -14.28 2.44 13.30
CA CYS A 99 -14.00 1.02 13.16
C CYS A 99 -13.39 0.66 11.79
N ILE A 100 -13.84 1.30 10.70
CA ILE A 100 -13.21 1.15 9.37
C ILE A 100 -11.76 1.62 9.41
N LEU A 101 -11.52 2.84 9.89
CA LEU A 101 -10.16 3.37 9.99
C LEU A 101 -9.30 2.50 10.89
N ALA A 102 -9.80 2.01 12.03
CA ALA A 102 -9.01 1.16 12.92
C ALA A 102 -8.47 -0.13 12.26
N LYS A 103 -9.18 -0.70 11.28
CA LYS A 103 -8.85 -1.99 10.64
C LYS A 103 -7.44 -2.02 10.04
N LEU A 104 -7.04 -0.95 9.36
CA LEU A 104 -5.77 -0.86 8.62
C LEU A 104 -4.95 0.36 9.03
N ASN A 105 -5.11 0.81 10.27
CA ASN A 105 -4.41 2.00 10.75
C ASN A 105 -2.89 1.88 10.68
N ASP A 106 -2.36 0.70 11.02
CA ASP A 106 -0.92 0.47 10.99
C ASP A 106 -0.37 0.50 9.56
N GLU A 107 -1.10 -0.02 8.58
CA GLU A 107 -0.71 0.08 7.16
C GLU A 107 -0.79 1.53 6.66
N ARG A 108 -1.85 2.27 6.98
CA ARG A 108 -1.98 3.69 6.58
C ARG A 108 -0.88 4.59 7.14
N LEU A 109 -0.29 4.24 8.28
CA LEU A 109 0.80 5.01 8.89
C LEU A 109 2.17 4.73 8.26
N LYS A 110 2.31 3.69 7.43
CA LYS A 110 3.53 3.40 6.66
C LYS A 110 3.56 4.28 5.40
N THR A 111 3.83 5.56 5.58
CA THR A 111 3.88 6.52 4.47
C THR A 111 5.26 6.58 3.85
N TYR A 112 5.35 6.96 2.57
CA TYR A 112 6.64 7.24 1.93
C TYR A 112 7.32 8.47 2.56
N PRO A 113 8.65 8.49 2.63
CA PRO A 113 9.40 9.69 2.96
C PRO A 113 9.08 10.82 1.96
N ASP A 114 8.92 12.04 2.47
CA ASP A 114 8.87 13.23 1.62
C ASP A 114 10.23 13.42 0.94
N ASN A 115 10.24 13.30 -0.39
CA ASN A 115 11.44 13.45 -1.21
C ASN A 115 11.52 14.82 -1.89
N SER A 116 10.62 15.74 -1.54
CA SER A 116 10.58 17.08 -2.09
C SER A 116 11.58 18.03 -1.42
N PHE A 117 12.09 18.98 -2.20
CA PHE A 117 13.00 20.03 -1.73
C PHE A 117 13.00 21.20 -2.72
N PHE A 118 13.74 22.26 -2.38
CA PHE A 118 14.01 23.36 -3.31
C PHE A 118 15.44 23.29 -3.82
N ASP A 119 15.60 23.28 -5.14
CA ASP A 119 16.89 23.39 -5.82
C ASP A 119 17.07 24.82 -6.32
N GLY A 120 17.70 25.65 -5.49
CA GLY A 120 17.70 27.09 -5.68
C GLY A 120 16.29 27.67 -5.52
N LYS A 121 15.66 28.06 -6.62
CA LYS A 121 14.29 28.61 -6.65
C LYS A 121 13.25 27.61 -7.17
N ASP A 122 13.69 26.49 -7.71
CA ASP A 122 12.84 25.53 -8.40
C ASP A 122 12.37 24.48 -7.38
N TYR A 123 11.06 24.16 -7.41
CA TYR A 123 10.53 23.02 -6.65
C TYR A 123 11.04 21.73 -7.29
N ALA A 124 11.56 20.82 -6.47
CA ALA A 124 12.24 19.64 -6.95
C ALA A 124 11.91 18.40 -6.10
N MET A 125 12.14 17.23 -6.69
CA MET A 125 12.05 15.93 -6.02
C MET A 125 13.26 15.09 -6.40
N ARG A 126 13.71 14.21 -5.49
CA ARG A 126 14.85 13.32 -5.74
C ARG A 126 14.54 11.86 -5.44
N THR A 127 15.25 10.96 -6.11
CA THR A 127 15.28 9.53 -5.76
C THR A 127 16.60 8.92 -6.23
N GLN A 128 16.82 7.62 -5.97
CA GLN A 128 18.00 6.86 -6.41
C GLN A 128 17.60 5.78 -7.40
N LEU A 129 18.30 5.69 -8.53
CA LEU A 129 18.19 4.59 -9.48
C LEU A 129 19.53 3.84 -9.52
N GLY A 130 19.60 2.72 -8.80
CA GLY A 130 20.87 2.04 -8.53
C GLY A 130 21.81 2.94 -7.73
N ALA A 131 22.93 3.33 -8.33
CA ALA A 131 23.91 4.24 -7.72
C ALA A 131 23.75 5.70 -8.18
N ASP A 132 22.81 5.98 -9.09
CA ASP A 132 22.65 7.29 -9.69
C ASP A 132 21.55 8.10 -9.01
N GLU A 133 21.84 9.38 -8.78
CA GLU A 133 20.83 10.31 -8.28
C GLU A 133 19.94 10.79 -9.42
N LEU A 134 18.64 10.73 -9.20
CA LEU A 134 17.63 11.34 -10.06
C LEU A 134 17.08 12.59 -9.39
N VAL A 135 16.96 13.69 -10.14
CA VAL A 135 16.35 14.95 -9.68
C VAL A 135 15.38 15.47 -10.72
N ALA A 136 14.10 15.58 -10.35
CA ALA A 136 13.09 16.27 -11.14
C ALA A 136 12.96 17.71 -10.67
N ARG A 137 13.03 18.69 -11.58
CA ARG A 137 12.89 20.12 -11.28
C ARG A 137 11.72 20.71 -12.05
N GLN A 138 10.81 21.36 -11.34
CA GLN A 138 9.74 22.16 -11.93
C GLN A 138 10.23 23.56 -12.24
N GLN A 139 10.05 23.99 -13.49
CA GLN A 139 10.56 25.25 -13.99
C GLN A 139 9.50 25.99 -14.81
N TYR A 140 9.69 27.30 -14.93
CA TYR A 140 8.86 28.17 -15.75
C TYR A 140 9.72 29.13 -16.56
N ASN A 141 9.21 29.59 -17.69
CA ASN A 141 9.76 30.75 -18.37
C ASN A 141 9.54 32.02 -17.53
N GLU A 142 10.18 33.12 -17.92
CA GLU A 142 10.16 34.38 -17.17
C GLU A 142 8.74 34.94 -16.94
N THR A 143 7.82 34.68 -17.86
CA THR A 143 6.43 35.17 -17.81
C THR A 143 5.48 34.19 -17.10
N GLY A 144 5.92 32.98 -16.78
CA GLY A 144 5.05 31.89 -16.34
C GLY A 144 4.08 31.38 -17.40
N SER A 145 4.19 31.81 -18.66
CA SER A 145 3.29 31.36 -19.74
C SER A 145 3.60 29.95 -20.23
N ALA A 146 4.75 29.39 -19.85
CA ALA A 146 5.13 28.02 -20.13
C ALA A 146 5.92 27.46 -18.94
N GLY A 147 5.57 26.25 -18.53
CA GLY A 147 6.21 25.46 -17.51
C GLY A 147 6.58 24.07 -18.03
N TRP A 148 7.58 23.48 -17.40
CA TRP A 148 8.06 22.14 -17.69
C TRP A 148 8.67 21.51 -16.45
N VAL A 149 8.81 20.19 -16.48
CA VAL A 149 9.63 19.45 -15.53
C VAL A 149 10.82 18.86 -16.27
N THR A 150 12.02 19.09 -15.73
CA THR A 150 13.28 18.53 -16.23
C THR A 150 13.74 17.42 -15.29
N LEU A 151 13.98 16.22 -15.80
CA LEU A 151 14.57 15.11 -15.06
C LEU A 151 16.07 15.02 -15.36
N LEU A 152 16.86 15.04 -14.29
CA LEU A 152 18.31 14.94 -14.32
C LEU A 152 18.76 13.59 -13.75
N ARG A 153 19.80 12.99 -14.35
CA ARG A 153 20.53 11.84 -13.80
C ARG A 153 21.97 12.26 -13.57
N ASN A 154 22.42 12.26 -12.31
CA ASN A 154 23.74 12.78 -11.90
C ASN A 154 24.05 14.19 -12.46
N GLY A 155 23.01 15.03 -12.55
CA GLY A 155 23.11 16.41 -13.05
C GLY A 155 22.97 16.58 -14.57
N GLU A 156 22.90 15.51 -15.36
CA GLU A 156 22.65 15.56 -16.81
C GLU A 156 21.16 15.40 -17.11
N GLU A 157 20.61 16.24 -17.99
CA GLU A 157 19.21 16.15 -18.43
C GLU A 157 19.00 14.89 -19.27
N ILE A 158 18.10 14.02 -18.81
CA ILE A 158 17.70 12.79 -19.50
C ILE A 158 16.27 12.83 -20.03
N TYR A 159 15.43 13.74 -19.51
CA TYR A 159 14.04 13.88 -19.95
C TYR A 159 13.48 15.25 -19.61
N ARG A 160 12.51 15.71 -20.41
CA ARG A 160 11.76 16.94 -20.17
C ARG A 160 10.33 16.80 -20.68
N VAL A 161 9.37 17.23 -19.87
CA VAL A 161 7.94 17.24 -20.22
C VAL A 161 7.33 18.63 -19.98
N SER A 162 6.48 19.07 -20.91
CA SER A 162 5.71 20.31 -20.75
C SER A 162 4.65 20.12 -19.67
N THR A 163 4.41 21.15 -18.87
CA THR A 163 3.31 21.17 -17.90
C THR A 163 2.34 22.33 -18.13
N GLY A 164 2.44 23.02 -19.28
CA GLY A 164 1.59 24.17 -19.60
C GLY A 164 1.94 25.42 -18.81
N PRO A 165 1.09 26.47 -18.86
CA PRO A 165 1.38 27.74 -18.19
C PRO A 165 1.35 27.58 -16.66
N GLY A 166 2.34 28.19 -16.01
CA GLY A 166 2.31 28.41 -14.57
C GLY A 166 1.22 29.40 -14.18
N GLY A 167 1.01 29.55 -12.87
CA GLY A 167 0.13 30.56 -12.29
C GLY A 167 -0.42 30.10 -10.94
N PRO A 168 -1.43 30.79 -10.41
CA PRO A 168 -1.97 30.49 -9.08
C PRO A 168 -2.87 29.25 -9.14
N LEU A 169 -2.28 28.09 -9.44
CA LEU A 169 -2.87 26.82 -9.06
C LEU A 169 -2.32 26.44 -7.70
N PRO A 170 -3.16 25.91 -6.82
CA PRO A 170 -2.74 25.57 -5.47
C PRO A 170 -2.00 24.21 -5.43
N ILE A 171 -1.64 23.66 -6.59
CA ILE A 171 -0.88 22.42 -6.76
C ILE A 171 0.38 22.66 -7.60
N PRO A 172 1.50 22.00 -7.28
CA PRO A 172 2.65 21.95 -8.18
C PRO A 172 2.33 21.13 -9.43
N ALA A 173 3.05 21.39 -10.51
CA ALA A 173 3.02 20.58 -11.71
C ALA A 173 3.91 19.32 -11.61
N LEU A 174 4.93 19.33 -10.75
CA LEU A 174 5.69 18.14 -10.35
C LEU A 174 5.00 17.49 -9.15
N LEU A 175 4.50 16.27 -9.32
CA LEU A 175 3.69 15.57 -8.32
C LEU A 175 4.41 14.40 -7.66
N GLY A 176 5.34 13.77 -8.37
CA GLY A 176 6.12 12.69 -7.81
C GLY A 176 7.25 12.21 -8.72
N LEU A 177 8.27 11.62 -8.09
CA LEU A 177 9.40 10.98 -8.75
C LEU A 177 9.74 9.68 -8.02
N TRP A 178 9.74 8.57 -8.73
CA TRP A 178 10.03 7.24 -8.20
C TRP A 178 11.06 6.51 -9.05
N ALA A 179 11.71 5.53 -8.43
CA ALA A 179 12.56 4.56 -9.09
C ALA A 179 12.22 3.18 -8.53
N TYR A 180 12.08 2.19 -9.39
CA TYR A 180 11.87 0.79 -9.05
C TYR A 180 12.57 -0.08 -10.09
N ASP A 181 13.17 -1.19 -9.66
CA ASP A 181 14.04 -2.01 -10.51
C ASP A 181 15.08 -1.16 -11.29
N ASP A 182 15.01 -1.15 -12.61
CA ASP A 182 15.82 -0.32 -13.52
C ASP A 182 15.01 0.80 -14.20
N HIS A 183 13.83 1.10 -13.68
CA HIS A 183 12.89 2.10 -14.20
C HIS A 183 12.85 3.36 -13.34
N TRP A 184 12.62 4.50 -14.00
CA TRP A 184 12.17 5.72 -13.32
C TRP A 184 10.78 6.11 -13.78
N VAL A 185 10.01 6.71 -12.86
CA VAL A 185 8.67 7.22 -13.14
C VAL A 185 8.52 8.64 -12.61
N LEU A 186 7.93 9.49 -13.43
CA LEU A 186 7.66 10.88 -13.15
C LEU A 186 6.15 11.14 -13.29
N GLU A 187 5.50 11.60 -12.23
CA GLU A 187 4.12 12.10 -12.30
C GLU A 187 4.13 13.64 -12.37
N THR A 188 3.40 14.17 -13.34
CA THR A 188 3.22 15.61 -13.55
C THR A 188 1.76 15.96 -13.83
N ALA A 189 1.35 17.19 -13.52
CA ALA A 189 0.08 17.75 -13.98
C ALA A 189 0.31 18.67 -15.19
N GLN A 190 -0.30 18.33 -16.33
CA GLN A 190 -0.39 19.22 -17.48
C GLN A 190 -1.51 20.22 -17.25
N ILE A 191 -1.15 21.50 -17.12
CA ILE A 191 -2.11 22.58 -16.90
C ILE A 191 -2.70 22.99 -18.25
N ILE A 192 -3.98 22.73 -18.44
CA ILE A 192 -4.75 23.19 -19.59
C ILE A 192 -5.42 24.51 -19.19
N GLN A 193 -5.09 25.57 -19.92
CA GLN A 193 -5.69 26.89 -19.71
C GLN A 193 -6.70 27.16 -20.82
N ARG A 194 -7.95 27.41 -20.44
CA ARG A 194 -9.01 27.80 -21.38
C ARG A 194 -9.75 29.03 -20.89
N GLN A 195 -10.29 29.81 -21.83
CA GLN A 195 -11.09 30.97 -21.52
C GLN A 195 -12.57 30.63 -21.70
N GLU A 196 -13.35 30.77 -20.63
CA GLU A 196 -14.80 30.61 -20.62
C GLU A 196 -15.44 31.95 -20.24
N GLY A 197 -15.83 32.71 -21.27
CA GLY A 197 -16.27 34.10 -21.09
C GLY A 197 -15.15 34.97 -20.51
N ASP A 198 -15.43 35.61 -19.38
CA ASP A 198 -14.46 36.45 -18.65
C ASP A 198 -13.61 35.65 -17.65
N LEU A 199 -13.84 34.33 -17.51
CA LEU A 199 -13.11 33.48 -16.59
C LEU A 199 -11.99 32.73 -17.30
N MET A 200 -10.79 32.82 -16.73
CA MET A 200 -9.66 31.96 -17.08
C MET A 200 -9.73 30.70 -16.24
N ILE A 201 -10.06 29.57 -16.86
CA ILE A 201 -10.10 28.27 -16.21
C ILE A 201 -8.78 27.55 -16.45
N LYS A 202 -8.23 26.98 -15.36
CA LYS A 202 -7.06 26.13 -15.39
C LYS A 202 -7.44 24.77 -14.85
N GLU A 203 -7.26 23.75 -15.68
CA GLU A 203 -7.58 22.37 -15.38
C GLU A 203 -6.30 21.55 -15.39
N PRO A 204 -5.90 20.95 -14.26
CA PRO A 204 -4.79 20.01 -14.26
C PRO A 204 -5.24 18.66 -14.82
N VAL A 205 -4.44 18.10 -15.72
CA VAL A 205 -4.59 16.72 -16.21
C VAL A 205 -3.35 15.94 -15.84
N GLY A 206 -3.53 14.89 -15.05
CA GLY A 206 -2.47 13.98 -14.62
C GLY A 206 -1.77 13.28 -15.79
N GLN A 207 -0.45 13.23 -15.71
CA GLN A 207 0.44 12.61 -16.65
C GLN A 207 1.48 11.75 -15.94
N ILE A 208 1.72 10.54 -16.44
CA ILE A 208 2.78 9.67 -15.96
C ILE A 208 3.75 9.38 -17.09
N SER A 209 5.02 9.68 -16.88
CA SER A 209 6.11 9.33 -17.79
C SER A 209 6.99 8.24 -17.18
N GLN A 210 7.28 7.19 -17.95
CA GLN A 210 8.20 6.12 -17.57
C GLN A 210 9.28 5.98 -18.64
N ASP A 211 10.54 6.05 -18.24
CA ASP A 211 11.72 5.90 -19.12
C ASP A 211 11.63 6.71 -20.43
N GLY A 212 11.15 7.94 -20.31
CA GLY A 212 11.05 8.91 -21.41
C GLY A 212 9.79 8.77 -22.27
N LYS A 213 8.87 7.87 -21.92
CA LYS A 213 7.60 7.68 -22.62
C LYS A 213 6.43 8.16 -21.77
N LEU A 214 5.57 8.99 -22.36
CA LEU A 214 4.31 9.38 -21.74
C LEU A 214 3.32 8.21 -21.81
N LEU A 215 2.95 7.67 -20.66
CA LEU A 215 2.07 6.50 -20.58
C LEU A 215 0.64 6.80 -21.02
N ASN A 216 0.18 8.05 -20.86
CA ASN A 216 -1.12 8.49 -21.35
C ASN A 216 -1.26 8.20 -22.86
N ASP A 217 -0.27 8.62 -23.65
CA ASP A 217 -0.24 8.42 -25.11
C ASP A 217 -0.06 6.95 -25.48
N LEU A 218 0.79 6.23 -24.74
CA LEU A 218 1.12 4.83 -25.03
C LEU A 218 -0.11 3.92 -24.89
N TYR A 219 -0.96 4.18 -23.90
CA TYR A 219 -2.13 3.36 -23.59
C TYR A 219 -3.46 3.98 -24.03
N GLY A 220 -3.46 5.23 -24.49
CA GLY A 220 -4.66 5.94 -24.90
C GLY A 220 -5.56 6.35 -23.73
N TYR A 221 -4.96 6.62 -22.56
CA TYR A 221 -5.68 7.11 -21.39
C TYR A 221 -5.86 8.63 -21.43
N GLU A 222 -7.04 9.09 -21.05
CA GLU A 222 -7.36 10.52 -20.96
C GLU A 222 -6.54 11.19 -19.85
N GLU A 223 -6.33 10.46 -18.75
CA GLU A 223 -5.59 10.92 -17.57
C GLU A 223 -4.93 9.75 -16.85
N LEU A 224 -3.80 10.02 -16.20
CA LEU A 224 -3.07 9.11 -15.33
C LEU A 224 -2.61 9.86 -14.07
N PHE A 225 -2.97 9.38 -12.88
CA PHE A 225 -2.70 10.11 -11.63
C PHE A 225 -2.53 9.17 -10.42
N GLY A 226 -1.96 9.70 -9.35
CA GLY A 226 -1.82 8.99 -8.07
C GLY A 226 -0.86 7.81 -8.16
N PHE A 227 0.27 8.00 -8.85
CA PHE A 227 1.29 6.97 -8.94
C PHE A 227 1.91 6.71 -7.56
N GLN A 228 2.18 5.45 -7.24
CA GLN A 228 3.01 5.03 -6.11
C GLN A 228 3.55 3.62 -6.30
N LEU A 229 4.44 3.19 -5.41
CA LEU A 229 4.97 1.82 -5.36
C LEU A 229 4.29 1.01 -4.25
N MET A 230 3.08 0.52 -4.51
CA MET A 230 2.34 -0.27 -3.51
C MET A 230 2.91 -1.70 -3.44
N ALA A 231 3.38 -2.13 -2.27
CA ALA A 231 4.08 -3.40 -2.06
C ALA A 231 5.23 -3.63 -3.06
N GLY A 232 5.93 -2.56 -3.44
CA GLY A 232 7.04 -2.57 -4.40
C GLY A 232 6.63 -2.55 -5.87
N GLU A 233 5.34 -2.67 -6.17
CA GLU A 233 4.83 -2.71 -7.54
C GLU A 233 4.16 -1.37 -7.94
N PRO A 234 4.26 -0.95 -9.20
CA PRO A 234 3.59 0.26 -9.68
C PRO A 234 2.08 0.19 -9.50
N PHE A 235 1.52 1.23 -8.86
CA PHE A 235 0.09 1.50 -8.78
C PHE A 235 -0.21 2.88 -9.35
N TYR A 236 -1.28 3.04 -10.12
CA TYR A 236 -1.81 4.34 -10.54
C TYR A 236 -3.28 4.25 -10.93
N PHE A 237 -3.98 5.39 -10.89
CA PHE A 237 -5.31 5.55 -11.47
C PHE A 237 -5.23 5.97 -12.93
N PHE A 238 -6.25 5.62 -13.71
CA PHE A 238 -6.38 6.08 -15.08
C PHE A 238 -7.84 6.36 -15.43
N THR A 239 -8.04 7.30 -16.36
CA THR A 239 -9.37 7.58 -16.93
C THR A 239 -9.43 7.06 -18.36
N GLN A 240 -10.47 6.30 -18.67
CA GLN A 240 -10.77 5.79 -20.00
C GLN A 240 -12.28 5.77 -20.23
N ASP A 241 -12.72 6.38 -21.33
CA ASP A 241 -14.14 6.50 -21.70
C ASP A 241 -14.96 7.16 -20.57
N GLY A 242 -14.38 8.17 -19.92
CA GLY A 242 -14.98 8.89 -18.78
C GLY A 242 -15.13 8.08 -17.49
N MET A 243 -14.55 6.87 -17.42
CA MET A 243 -14.58 6.02 -16.21
C MET A 243 -13.17 5.85 -15.65
N ILE A 244 -13.07 5.87 -14.32
CA ILE A 244 -11.80 5.71 -13.61
C ILE A 244 -11.59 4.24 -13.25
N GLY A 245 -10.44 3.72 -13.65
CA GLY A 245 -9.87 2.44 -13.24
C GLY A 245 -8.53 2.62 -12.54
N PHE A 246 -7.87 1.51 -12.22
CA PHE A 246 -6.52 1.53 -11.68
C PHE A 246 -5.68 0.40 -12.28
N ALA A 247 -4.36 0.61 -12.32
CA ALA A 247 -3.40 -0.41 -12.65
C ALA A 247 -2.57 -0.78 -11.43
N TYR A 248 -2.21 -2.06 -11.30
CA TYR A 248 -1.32 -2.57 -10.27
C TYR A 248 -0.42 -3.67 -10.85
N GLY A 249 0.90 -3.54 -10.74
CA GLY A 249 1.86 -4.53 -11.27
C GLY A 249 1.67 -4.79 -12.78
N GLY A 250 1.35 -3.74 -13.55
CA GLY A 250 1.05 -3.81 -14.98
C GLY A 250 -0.33 -4.39 -15.35
N GLN A 251 -1.15 -4.81 -14.37
CA GLN A 251 -2.50 -5.31 -14.62
C GLN A 251 -3.54 -4.22 -14.43
N VAL A 252 -4.49 -4.17 -15.36
CA VAL A 252 -5.52 -3.12 -15.44
C VAL A 252 -6.83 -3.64 -14.85
N VAL A 253 -7.43 -2.85 -13.95
CA VAL A 253 -8.75 -3.10 -13.36
C VAL A 253 -9.68 -1.92 -13.65
N MET A 254 -10.72 -2.18 -14.46
CA MET A 254 -11.82 -1.22 -14.66
C MET A 254 -12.73 -1.22 -13.43
N ALA A 255 -12.41 -0.36 -12.46
CA ALA A 255 -13.16 -0.24 -11.21
C ALA A 255 -14.55 0.40 -11.42
N GLY A 256 -14.68 1.25 -12.45
CA GLY A 256 -15.93 1.87 -12.85
C GLY A 256 -16.35 3.01 -11.94
N TYR A 257 -15.41 3.81 -11.46
CA TYR A 257 -15.73 5.03 -10.71
C TYR A 257 -15.99 6.18 -11.68
N ASP A 258 -16.97 7.02 -11.36
CA ASP A 258 -17.29 8.25 -12.08
C ASP A 258 -16.36 9.40 -11.64
N GLU A 259 -15.88 9.34 -10.39
CA GLU A 259 -15.16 10.43 -9.74
C GLU A 259 -14.28 9.86 -8.63
N ILE A 260 -13.04 10.35 -8.56
CA ILE A 260 -12.15 10.25 -7.39
C ILE A 260 -11.74 11.71 -7.12
N PRO A 261 -11.87 12.26 -5.90
CA PRO A 261 -11.27 13.55 -5.59
C PRO A 261 -9.74 13.42 -5.57
N TYR A 262 -9.04 14.21 -6.37
CA TYR A 262 -7.57 14.33 -6.38
C TYR A 262 -7.17 15.78 -6.64
N TYR A 263 -5.89 16.09 -6.39
CA TYR A 263 -5.33 17.44 -6.52
C TYR A 263 -6.05 18.54 -5.72
N GLY A 264 -6.77 18.17 -4.67
CA GLY A 264 -7.28 19.09 -3.67
C GLY A 264 -6.14 19.77 -2.92
N CYS A 265 -6.32 21.05 -2.58
CA CYS A 265 -5.38 21.81 -1.77
C CYS A 265 -6.07 22.38 -0.53
N CYS A 266 -5.27 22.77 0.48
CA CYS A 266 -5.75 23.25 1.77
C CYS A 266 -6.66 22.18 2.42
N SER A 267 -7.84 22.57 2.91
CA SER A 267 -8.76 21.62 3.54
C SER A 267 -9.37 20.61 2.56
N SER A 268 -9.52 20.95 1.27
CA SER A 268 -9.98 19.98 0.26
C SER A 268 -8.98 18.84 0.00
N GLY A 269 -7.70 19.05 0.32
CA GLY A 269 -6.68 18.02 0.23
C GLY A 269 -6.93 16.82 1.16
N ALA A 270 -7.81 16.95 2.16
CA ALA A 270 -8.23 15.83 3.01
C ALA A 270 -9.00 14.73 2.25
N LEU A 271 -9.48 15.00 1.03
CA LEU A 271 -10.13 14.01 0.17
C LEU A 271 -9.19 13.37 -0.86
N ASN A 272 -7.94 13.86 -0.97
CA ASN A 272 -6.97 13.28 -1.89
C ASN A 272 -6.68 11.83 -1.51
N PRO A 273 -6.26 10.98 -2.48
CA PRO A 273 -5.82 9.64 -2.17
C PRO A 273 -4.65 9.65 -1.17
N ILE A 274 -4.77 8.83 -0.14
CA ILE A 274 -3.75 8.64 0.90
C ILE A 274 -2.94 7.42 0.49
N SER A 275 -1.69 7.67 0.11
CA SER A 275 -0.72 6.66 -0.29
C SER A 275 0.02 6.10 0.93
N ALA A 276 0.22 4.79 0.96
CA ALA A 276 1.02 4.08 1.94
C ALA A 276 1.79 2.94 1.25
N GLU A 277 2.78 2.38 1.95
CA GLU A 277 3.68 1.36 1.41
C GLU A 277 2.92 0.16 0.82
N ASN A 278 1.85 -0.32 1.47
CA ASN A 278 1.10 -1.50 1.03
C ASN A 278 -0.36 -1.23 0.67
N MET A 279 -0.79 0.03 0.67
CA MET A 279 -2.18 0.37 0.41
C MET A 279 -2.38 1.78 -0.13
N ILE A 280 -3.59 2.00 -0.66
CA ILE A 280 -4.15 3.33 -0.92
C ILE A 280 -5.56 3.41 -0.34
N ALA A 281 -5.84 4.53 0.31
CA ALA A 281 -7.17 4.88 0.76
C ALA A 281 -7.67 6.12 0.01
N PHE A 282 -8.89 6.12 -0.49
CA PHE A 282 -9.44 7.24 -1.25
C PHE A 282 -10.97 7.27 -1.18
N PHE A 283 -11.54 8.41 -1.56
CA PHE A 283 -12.97 8.51 -1.81
C PHE A 283 -13.24 8.33 -3.29
N ALA A 284 -14.32 7.63 -3.61
CA ALA A 284 -14.74 7.45 -4.98
C ALA A 284 -16.26 7.51 -5.10
N LYS A 285 -16.75 7.83 -6.29
CA LYS A 285 -18.16 7.83 -6.62
C LYS A 285 -18.42 6.84 -7.73
N ARG A 286 -19.47 6.06 -7.61
CA ARG A 286 -19.99 5.19 -8.67
C ARG A 286 -21.51 5.19 -8.62
N ASP A 287 -22.16 5.42 -9.76
CA ASP A 287 -23.62 5.44 -9.89
C ASP A 287 -24.29 6.37 -8.87
N LYS A 288 -23.67 7.55 -8.64
CA LYS A 288 -24.08 8.58 -7.66
C LYS A 288 -23.92 8.18 -6.18
N VAL A 289 -23.43 6.98 -5.88
CA VAL A 289 -23.11 6.55 -4.52
C VAL A 289 -21.65 6.87 -4.24
N TRP A 290 -21.38 7.47 -3.07
CA TRP A 290 -20.03 7.70 -2.60
C TRP A 290 -19.52 6.49 -1.81
N TYR A 291 -18.22 6.24 -1.91
CA TYR A 291 -17.52 5.17 -1.26
C TYR A 291 -16.26 5.72 -0.60
N TYR A 292 -15.94 5.23 0.59
CA TYR A 292 -14.56 5.18 1.07
C TYR A 292 -13.98 3.84 0.61
N VAL A 293 -12.82 3.87 -0.04
CA VAL A 293 -12.21 2.72 -0.69
C VAL A 293 -10.81 2.50 -0.14
N GLU A 294 -10.50 1.26 0.21
CA GLU A 294 -9.15 0.81 0.56
C GLU A 294 -8.74 -0.28 -0.41
N ILE A 295 -7.64 -0.06 -1.12
CA ILE A 295 -7.00 -1.07 -1.96
C ILE A 295 -5.64 -1.35 -1.34
N GLY A 296 -5.32 -2.62 -1.12
CA GLY A 296 -4.00 -2.94 -0.59
C GLY A 296 -3.61 -4.39 -0.75
N VAL A 297 -2.33 -4.61 -0.51
CA VAL A 297 -1.68 -5.91 -0.52
C VAL A 297 -1.37 -6.25 0.92
N TYR A 298 -2.30 -6.95 1.55
CA TYR A 298 -2.18 -7.31 2.95
C TYR A 298 -1.66 -8.73 3.10
N GLU A 299 -0.93 -8.96 4.18
CA GLU A 299 -0.70 -10.30 4.69
C GLU A 299 -2.03 -10.83 5.22
N ASP A 300 -2.69 -11.74 4.48
CA ASP A 300 -3.86 -12.42 5.00
C ASP A 300 -3.46 -13.59 5.90
N ILE A 301 -3.08 -13.27 7.14
CA ILE A 301 -2.73 -14.29 8.15
C ILE A 301 -3.95 -15.05 8.71
N SER A 302 -5.16 -14.72 8.23
CA SER A 302 -6.40 -15.41 8.63
C SER A 302 -6.62 -16.73 7.86
N ILE A 303 -5.90 -16.92 6.75
CA ILE A 303 -5.87 -18.16 5.96
C ILE A 303 -4.46 -18.78 5.96
N PRO A 304 -4.33 -20.13 5.95
CA PRO A 304 -3.03 -20.78 6.03
C PRO A 304 -2.05 -20.40 4.92
N GLU A 305 -2.52 -20.35 3.68
CA GLU A 305 -1.70 -20.01 2.51
C GLU A 305 -1.18 -18.57 2.56
N GLY A 306 -1.92 -17.65 3.18
CA GLY A 306 -1.50 -16.27 3.35
C GLY A 306 -0.35 -16.15 4.37
N VAL A 307 -0.40 -16.93 5.45
CA VAL A 307 0.72 -17.04 6.40
C VAL A 307 1.98 -17.58 5.73
N VAL A 308 1.87 -18.66 4.96
CA VAL A 308 3.03 -19.23 4.26
C VAL A 308 3.56 -18.29 3.18
N SER A 309 2.66 -17.64 2.43
CA SER A 309 3.07 -16.66 1.41
C SER A 309 3.84 -15.50 2.05
N ALA A 310 3.35 -14.95 3.16
CA ALA A 310 4.00 -13.85 3.87
C ALA A 310 5.35 -14.28 4.49
N PHE A 311 5.40 -15.49 5.05
CA PHE A 311 6.65 -16.10 5.53
C PHE A 311 7.70 -16.20 4.42
N LEU A 312 7.35 -16.75 3.26
CA LEU A 312 8.28 -16.92 2.14
C LEU A 312 8.70 -15.57 1.52
N ASP A 313 7.81 -14.57 1.55
CA ASP A 313 8.12 -13.20 1.15
C ASP A 313 9.23 -12.59 2.03
N ASP A 314 9.09 -12.67 3.36
CA ASP A 314 10.11 -12.20 4.32
C ASP A 314 11.44 -12.98 4.14
N VAL A 315 11.38 -14.30 3.91
CA VAL A 315 12.56 -15.11 3.60
C VAL A 315 13.25 -14.65 2.32
N SER A 316 12.49 -14.39 1.26
CA SER A 316 13.03 -13.95 -0.04
C SER A 316 13.75 -12.59 0.04
N LYS A 317 13.32 -11.73 0.98
CA LYS A 317 13.93 -10.42 1.28
C LYS A 317 15.15 -10.52 2.20
N GLY A 318 15.42 -11.71 2.74
CA GLY A 318 16.48 -11.91 3.74
C GLY A 318 16.08 -11.48 5.16
N ASP A 319 14.80 -11.19 5.42
CA ASP A 319 14.32 -10.75 6.73
C ASP A 319 13.96 -11.94 7.63
N LEU A 320 14.97 -12.48 8.32
CA LEU A 320 14.76 -13.57 9.27
C LEU A 320 13.93 -13.18 10.49
N SER A 321 13.96 -11.91 10.89
CA SER A 321 13.19 -11.45 12.06
C SER A 321 11.71 -11.36 11.71
N GLY A 322 11.40 -10.84 10.52
CA GLY A 322 10.06 -10.87 9.93
C GLY A 322 9.57 -12.31 9.76
N ALA A 323 10.36 -13.17 9.10
CA ALA A 323 9.97 -14.55 8.85
C ALA A 323 9.65 -15.34 10.14
N LYS A 324 10.42 -15.11 11.21
CA LYS A 324 10.21 -15.78 12.51
C LYS A 324 8.84 -15.52 13.12
N ARG A 325 8.20 -14.37 12.87
CA ARG A 325 6.90 -14.01 13.49
C ARG A 325 5.75 -14.93 13.06
N PHE A 326 5.89 -15.61 11.93
CA PHE A 326 4.89 -16.54 11.41
C PHE A 326 4.99 -17.93 12.03
N TRP A 327 6.03 -18.22 12.81
CA TRP A 327 6.19 -19.51 13.48
C TRP A 327 5.65 -19.46 14.90
N LYS A 328 5.13 -20.61 15.36
CA LYS A 328 4.85 -20.79 16.80
C LYS A 328 6.15 -20.57 17.59
N PRO A 329 6.17 -19.66 18.59
CA PRO A 329 7.40 -19.34 19.32
C PRO A 329 8.09 -20.55 19.96
N GLU A 330 7.31 -21.54 20.42
CA GLU A 330 7.80 -22.77 21.03
C GLU A 330 8.37 -23.79 20.03
N VAL A 331 8.05 -23.66 18.74
CA VAL A 331 8.56 -24.53 17.66
C VAL A 331 9.89 -23.98 17.13
N TRP A 332 10.01 -22.66 17.00
CA TRP A 332 11.21 -22.02 16.45
C TRP A 332 12.45 -22.30 17.31
N ASN A 333 13.38 -23.07 16.75
CA ASN A 333 14.61 -23.48 17.39
C ASN A 333 15.82 -23.23 16.47
N PRO A 334 17.08 -23.33 16.96
CA PRO A 334 18.27 -23.05 16.17
C PRO A 334 18.39 -23.87 14.87
N GLY A 335 17.80 -25.06 14.80
CA GLY A 335 17.77 -25.87 13.57
C GLY A 335 16.87 -25.26 12.49
N ILE A 336 15.67 -24.83 12.87
CA ILE A 336 14.73 -24.12 11.98
C ILE A 336 15.34 -22.79 11.54
N GLU A 337 15.89 -22.02 12.48
CA GLU A 337 16.53 -20.74 12.17
C GLU A 337 17.65 -20.91 11.14
N LYS A 338 18.51 -21.93 11.30
CA LYS A 338 19.56 -22.24 10.33
C LYS A 338 19.01 -22.67 8.97
N MET A 339 17.94 -23.46 8.93
CA MET A 339 17.28 -23.87 7.70
C MET A 339 16.71 -22.66 6.94
N VAL A 340 15.94 -21.81 7.63
CA VAL A 340 15.33 -20.61 7.05
C VAL A 340 16.40 -19.59 6.64
N ALA A 341 17.46 -19.43 7.43
CA ALA A 341 18.63 -18.64 7.04
C ALA A 341 19.31 -19.16 5.76
N GLY A 342 19.27 -20.47 5.53
CA GLY A 342 19.71 -21.07 4.27
C GLY A 342 18.85 -20.64 3.09
N TRP A 343 17.52 -20.65 3.24
CA TRP A 343 16.59 -20.19 2.19
C TRP A 343 16.61 -18.67 1.97
N ALA A 344 16.94 -17.91 3.01
CA ALA A 344 17.13 -16.46 2.91
C ALA A 344 18.46 -16.10 2.24
N ALA A 345 19.42 -17.03 2.21
CA ALA A 345 20.75 -16.83 1.68
C ALA A 345 20.85 -17.31 0.22
N GLY A 346 20.53 -16.41 -0.72
CA GLY A 346 20.72 -16.67 -2.14
C GLY A 346 19.48 -16.37 -2.96
N ARG A 347 19.49 -16.86 -4.21
CA ARG A 347 18.34 -16.77 -5.11
C ARG A 347 17.61 -18.09 -5.10
N HIS A 348 16.40 -18.06 -4.54
CA HIS A 348 15.53 -19.21 -4.44
C HIS A 348 14.23 -18.95 -5.20
N GLU A 349 13.67 -20.00 -5.78
CA GLU A 349 12.35 -19.99 -6.37
C GLU A 349 11.35 -20.64 -5.41
N PHE A 350 10.34 -19.87 -5.00
CA PHE A 350 9.28 -20.35 -4.13
C PHE A 350 7.98 -20.52 -4.91
N SER A 351 7.26 -21.62 -4.66
CA SER A 351 5.89 -21.77 -5.13
C SER A 351 4.99 -22.42 -4.09
N LEU A 352 3.73 -22.02 -4.07
CA LEU A 352 2.68 -22.59 -3.22
C LEU A 352 1.79 -23.54 -4.02
N GLY A 353 1.38 -24.63 -3.38
CA GLY A 353 0.51 -25.64 -3.93
C GLY A 353 -0.89 -25.64 -3.29
N ALA A 354 -1.46 -26.83 -3.12
CA ALA A 354 -2.74 -27.03 -2.47
C ALA A 354 -2.67 -26.83 -0.95
N VAL A 355 -3.81 -26.44 -0.38
CA VAL A 355 -4.07 -26.38 1.06
C VAL A 355 -5.02 -27.49 1.44
N SER A 356 -4.74 -28.18 2.53
CA SER A 356 -5.66 -29.15 3.14
C SER A 356 -5.86 -28.83 4.61
N TYR A 357 -7.08 -29.01 5.11
CA TYR A 357 -7.46 -28.69 6.49
C TYR A 357 -7.79 -29.96 7.26
N ALA A 358 -7.53 -29.96 8.56
CA ALA A 358 -7.85 -31.07 9.44
C ALA A 358 -8.23 -30.58 10.84
N GLY A 359 -8.90 -31.46 11.59
CA GLY A 359 -9.31 -31.19 12.95
C GLY A 359 -9.99 -32.38 13.63
N PHE A 360 -10.30 -32.21 14.91
CA PHE A 360 -11.01 -33.22 15.69
C PHE A 360 -12.51 -33.16 15.45
N VAL A 361 -13.09 -34.27 15.01
CA VAL A 361 -14.55 -34.42 14.90
C VAL A 361 -15.18 -35.07 16.12
N ALA A 362 -14.38 -35.83 16.87
CA ALA A 362 -14.68 -36.42 18.17
C ALA A 362 -13.35 -36.65 18.93
N PRO A 363 -13.37 -36.87 20.25
CA PRO A 363 -12.16 -37.18 21.01
C PRO A 363 -11.42 -38.39 20.41
N GLY A 364 -10.19 -38.17 19.93
CA GLY A 364 -9.37 -39.20 19.28
C GLY A 364 -9.69 -39.47 17.80
N ASP A 365 -10.66 -38.78 17.19
CA ASP A 365 -10.98 -38.88 15.76
C ASP A 365 -10.56 -37.58 15.05
N TYR A 366 -9.38 -37.61 14.46
CA TYR A 366 -8.76 -36.50 13.75
C TYR A 366 -8.73 -36.82 12.25
N ARG A 367 -9.33 -35.95 11.43
CA ARG A 367 -9.50 -36.23 9.99
C ARG A 367 -9.53 -34.95 9.14
N PRO A 368 -9.41 -35.07 7.82
CA PRO A 368 -9.58 -33.95 6.90
C PRO A 368 -10.97 -33.30 7.04
N LEU A 369 -11.01 -31.97 6.89
CA LEU A 369 -12.20 -31.14 6.98
C LEU A 369 -12.26 -30.13 5.83
N GLU A 370 -13.45 -29.61 5.57
CA GLU A 370 -13.61 -28.45 4.69
C GLU A 370 -13.11 -27.17 5.40
N ALA A 371 -12.63 -26.20 4.62
CA ALA A 371 -11.96 -25.00 5.13
C ALA A 371 -12.81 -24.17 6.10
N ASP A 372 -14.14 -24.17 5.92
CA ASP A 372 -15.11 -23.42 6.70
C ASP A 372 -15.65 -24.18 7.92
N ASP A 373 -15.24 -25.43 8.14
CA ASP A 373 -15.66 -26.19 9.31
C ASP A 373 -15.09 -25.56 10.59
N PRO A 374 -15.93 -25.20 11.59
CA PRO A 374 -15.47 -24.54 12.81
C PRO A 374 -14.50 -25.38 13.65
N ARG A 375 -14.41 -26.69 13.38
CA ARG A 375 -13.49 -27.63 14.05
C ARG A 375 -12.12 -27.71 13.38
N VAL A 376 -11.90 -26.99 12.28
CA VAL A 376 -10.57 -26.86 11.67
C VAL A 376 -9.61 -26.27 12.69
N LEU A 377 -8.56 -27.03 13.00
CA LEU A 377 -7.50 -26.65 13.93
C LEU A 377 -6.14 -26.61 13.27
N ASP A 378 -5.93 -27.40 12.21
CA ASP A 378 -4.65 -27.46 11.52
C ASP A 378 -4.84 -27.38 10.01
N ALA A 379 -3.77 -26.97 9.33
CA ALA A 379 -3.68 -26.94 7.89
C ALA A 379 -2.30 -27.38 7.41
N LEU A 380 -2.27 -27.95 6.21
CA LEU A 380 -1.05 -28.20 5.47
C LEU A 380 -1.09 -27.37 4.20
N VAL A 381 -0.07 -26.57 3.99
CA VAL A 381 0.15 -25.81 2.76
C VAL A 381 1.34 -26.43 2.05
N THR A 382 1.09 -27.07 0.92
CA THR A 382 2.18 -27.60 0.09
C THR A 382 2.96 -26.46 -0.54
N ALA A 383 4.27 -26.59 -0.62
CA ALA A 383 5.16 -25.62 -1.23
C ALA A 383 6.33 -26.31 -1.93
N SER A 384 7.04 -25.58 -2.78
CA SER A 384 8.29 -26.02 -3.38
C SER A 384 9.32 -24.90 -3.26
N ILE A 385 10.52 -25.27 -2.84
CA ILE A 385 11.70 -24.39 -2.72
C ILE A 385 12.75 -24.93 -3.68
N ASP A 386 13.09 -24.19 -4.74
CA ASP A 386 14.00 -24.63 -5.81
C ASP A 386 13.61 -25.97 -6.45
N GLY A 387 12.31 -26.19 -6.62
CA GLY A 387 11.78 -27.45 -7.13
C GLY A 387 11.77 -28.61 -6.13
N PHE A 388 12.26 -28.43 -4.90
CA PHE A 388 12.15 -29.42 -3.82
C PHE A 388 10.79 -29.27 -3.12
N PRO A 389 9.88 -30.25 -3.24
CA PRO A 389 8.57 -30.17 -2.62
C PRO A 389 8.65 -30.38 -1.11
N GLY A 390 7.71 -29.79 -0.39
CA GLY A 390 7.44 -30.05 1.02
C GLY A 390 6.12 -29.40 1.44
N SER A 391 5.83 -29.43 2.74
CA SER A 391 4.60 -28.85 3.29
C SER A 391 4.89 -28.09 4.58
N PHE A 392 4.31 -26.90 4.69
CA PHE A 392 4.21 -26.22 5.97
C PHE A 392 3.01 -26.77 6.73
N ALA A 393 3.25 -27.18 7.98
CA ALA A 393 2.19 -27.45 8.94
C ALA A 393 1.85 -26.14 9.65
N LEU A 394 0.57 -25.85 9.76
CA LEU A 394 0.05 -24.67 10.44
C LEU A 394 -1.00 -25.08 11.47
N GLU A 395 -1.02 -24.36 12.57
CA GLU A 395 -1.99 -24.51 13.65
C GLU A 395 -2.79 -23.21 13.80
N LYS A 396 -4.10 -23.36 14.01
CA LYS A 396 -5.02 -22.27 14.21
C LYS A 396 -4.95 -21.78 15.65
N THR A 397 -4.73 -20.49 15.81
CA THR A 397 -4.69 -19.79 17.09
C THR A 397 -5.89 -18.85 17.24
N SER A 398 -6.01 -18.19 18.39
CA SER A 398 -7.02 -17.13 18.58
C SER A 398 -6.79 -15.90 17.69
N SER A 399 -5.57 -15.71 17.16
CA SER A 399 -5.18 -14.54 16.37
C SER A 399 -4.95 -14.82 14.88
N GLY A 400 -5.23 -16.05 14.41
CA GLY A 400 -4.98 -16.48 13.03
C GLY A 400 -4.19 -17.77 12.98
N TRP A 401 -3.43 -17.99 11.91
CA TRP A 401 -2.61 -19.19 11.73
C TRP A 401 -1.14 -18.95 12.05
N LEU A 402 -0.44 -19.97 12.56
CA LEU A 402 1.00 -19.96 12.73
C LEU A 402 1.61 -21.26 12.22
N ILE A 403 2.81 -21.16 11.64
CA ILE A 403 3.61 -22.30 11.19
C ILE A 403 4.07 -23.09 12.42
N SER A 404 3.70 -24.36 12.46
CA SER A 404 4.07 -25.33 13.49
C SER A 404 5.11 -26.35 13.00
N GLY A 405 5.45 -26.36 11.72
CA GLY A 405 6.48 -27.24 11.17
C GLY A 405 6.72 -27.11 9.67
N TRP A 406 7.83 -27.70 9.21
CA TRP A 406 8.11 -27.98 7.80
C TRP A 406 8.32 -29.48 7.62
N LEU A 407 7.60 -30.07 6.66
CA LEU A 407 7.57 -31.51 6.40
C LEU A 407 8.16 -31.80 5.02
N GLU A 408 9.24 -32.57 4.99
CA GLU A 408 9.81 -33.09 3.76
C GLU A 408 9.02 -34.35 3.30
N PRO A 409 8.77 -34.54 1.99
CA PRO A 409 7.94 -35.63 1.48
C PRO A 409 8.41 -37.01 1.94
N ASP A 410 9.73 -37.23 2.01
CA ASP A 410 10.33 -38.50 2.41
C ASP A 410 10.11 -38.83 3.89
N LYS A 411 9.70 -37.85 4.70
CA LYS A 411 9.39 -38.01 6.13
C LYS A 411 7.89 -38.14 6.41
N LEU A 412 7.02 -38.06 5.39
CA LEU A 412 5.57 -38.22 5.54
C LEU A 412 5.12 -39.69 5.52
N GLN A 413 6.02 -40.64 5.22
CA GLN A 413 5.71 -42.08 5.21
C GLN A 413 5.96 -42.79 6.55
N GLU A 414 6.60 -42.12 7.50
CA GLU A 414 6.83 -42.59 8.88
C GLU A 414 5.81 -41.96 9.83
#